data_AF-A0A846Z101-F1
#
_entry.id   AF-A0A846Z101-F1
#
_cell.length_a   1.000
_cell.length_b   1.000
_cell.length_c   1.000
_cell.angle_alpha   90.00
_cell.angle_beta   90.00
_cell.angle_gamma   90.00
#
_symmetry.space_group_name_H-M   'P 1'
#
loop_
_entity.id
_entity.type
_entity.pdbx_description
1 polymer ?
#
loop_
_entity_poly.entity_id
_entity_poly.type
_entity_poly.pdbx_seq_one_letter_code
_entity_poly.pdbx_strand_id
1 'polypeptide(L)'
;MIKDGVSPGRRPASAARVVRPAPVRTFTGLEPGGSMRVSSAAAVLAAVLLIAQPAARSAAREAGAPLGKSNFAVAVGALEGASRANWVRLGRYAFAADGGVSAEYWSWRQQVRVRRSSTGNRAQGCAGRDCTVLTASGWQSADAARTLTGGYDVHGDELHIAWDDGHWEKWRLTSLAGGEIADLELAANDLGATHGFGDGSNASWDARVPAATIAAADHTSFVHRYDLWKTDPDSGAGYIDHGDGSPFWVTRWKPCRDGRCLGARTHRERDPAHTVYYVAPADTASGHRRDTLWHWRTALADARHETCYTGNSHVKPMIQIVDDDGGFHGWVGVEASLNQTTSEGRDADDIGVFRILG
;
A
#
# COMPACT_ATOMS: atom_id res chain seq x y z
N MET A 1 20.74 7.97 -15.53
CA MET A 1 21.95 8.14 -16.36
C MET A 1 21.52 7.71 -17.76
N ILE A 2 21.53 8.62 -18.73
CA ILE A 2 21.00 8.39 -20.08
C ILE A 2 22.14 7.82 -20.93
N LYS A 3 21.87 6.74 -21.68
CA LYS A 3 22.69 6.38 -22.84
C LYS A 3 21.96 6.82 -24.10
N ASP A 4 22.62 7.70 -24.85
CA ASP A 4 22.24 8.13 -26.18
C ASP A 4 22.36 6.98 -27.20
N GLY A 5 21.41 6.94 -28.13
CA GLY A 5 21.69 6.76 -29.56
C GLY A 5 21.67 5.35 -30.14
N VAL A 6 20.52 4.92 -30.69
CA VAL A 6 20.43 4.21 -31.98
C VAL A 6 19.15 4.61 -32.72
N SER A 7 19.30 5.00 -33.99
CA SER A 7 18.25 5.44 -34.93
C SER A 7 17.34 4.29 -35.43
N PRO A 8 16.13 4.57 -35.96
CA PRO A 8 15.06 3.57 -36.11
C PRO A 8 15.14 2.79 -37.43
N GLY A 9 15.17 1.47 -37.33
CA GLY A 9 14.92 0.55 -38.44
C GLY A 9 13.42 0.33 -38.69
N ARG A 10 13.03 0.41 -39.96
CA ARG A 10 11.66 0.22 -40.50
C ARG A 10 11.00 -1.09 -40.03
N ARG A 11 9.75 -1.01 -39.56
CA ARG A 11 8.84 -2.17 -39.39
C ARG A 11 8.17 -2.53 -40.73
N PRO A 12 8.00 -3.81 -41.06
CA PRO A 12 6.92 -4.24 -41.93
C PRO A 12 5.64 -4.49 -41.12
N ALA A 13 4.51 -4.08 -41.71
CA ALA A 13 3.17 -4.31 -41.20
C ALA A 13 2.84 -5.81 -41.15
N SER A 14 2.16 -6.25 -40.07
CA SER A 14 1.50 -7.55 -40.06
C SER A 14 0.10 -7.44 -39.44
N ALA A 15 -0.79 -8.22 -40.04
CA ALA A 15 -2.21 -7.99 -40.15
C ALA A 15 -3.00 -8.28 -38.87
N ALA A 16 -4.07 -7.50 -38.68
CA ALA A 16 -5.08 -7.72 -37.66
C ALA A 16 -5.85 -9.03 -37.93
N ARG A 17 -5.78 -9.97 -36.97
CA ARG A 17 -6.62 -11.17 -36.97
C ARG A 17 -7.90 -10.85 -36.18
N VAL A 18 -9.01 -10.77 -36.91
CA VAL A 18 -10.36 -10.64 -36.35
C VAL A 18 -10.73 -11.93 -35.62
N VAL A 19 -10.84 -11.87 -34.30
CA VAL A 19 -11.39 -12.96 -33.47
C VAL A 19 -12.89 -12.76 -33.38
N ARG A 20 -13.67 -13.71 -33.92
CA ARG A 20 -15.13 -13.76 -33.79
C ARG A 20 -15.52 -14.23 -32.38
N PRO A 21 -16.57 -13.67 -31.76
CA PRO A 21 -17.08 -14.15 -30.48
C PRO A 21 -17.84 -15.48 -30.65
N ALA A 22 -17.64 -16.38 -29.69
CA ALA A 22 -18.41 -17.62 -29.56
C ALA A 22 -19.82 -17.34 -29.01
N PRO A 23 -20.83 -18.16 -29.36
CA PRO A 23 -22.22 -17.92 -28.97
C PRO A 23 -22.47 -18.21 -27.48
N VAL A 24 -23.25 -17.32 -26.88
CA VAL A 24 -23.87 -17.45 -25.56
C VAL A 24 -24.86 -18.61 -25.58
N ARG A 25 -24.64 -19.64 -24.77
CA ARG A 25 -25.66 -20.66 -24.46
C ARG A 25 -26.53 -20.16 -23.32
N THR A 26 -27.76 -19.80 -23.66
CA THR A 26 -28.88 -19.67 -22.74
C THR A 26 -29.29 -21.05 -22.23
N PHE A 27 -29.27 -21.26 -20.92
CA PHE A 27 -29.97 -22.35 -20.27
C PHE A 27 -31.26 -21.81 -19.66
N THR A 28 -32.37 -22.02 -20.38
CA THR A 28 -33.73 -21.96 -19.86
C THR A 28 -34.17 -23.40 -19.58
N GLY A 29 -34.55 -23.69 -18.33
CA GLY A 29 -35.07 -24.99 -17.92
C GLY A 29 -35.78 -24.88 -16.58
N LEU A 30 -37.04 -24.47 -16.64
CA LEU A 30 -38.07 -24.79 -15.64
C LEU A 30 -38.26 -26.31 -15.57
N GLU A 31 -38.50 -26.86 -14.39
CA GLU A 31 -39.76 -27.54 -14.03
C GLU A 31 -39.75 -27.97 -12.55
N PRO A 32 -40.90 -27.92 -11.86
CA PRO A 32 -41.07 -28.27 -10.46
C PRO A 32 -41.47 -29.74 -10.31
N GLY A 33 -41.06 -30.40 -9.22
CA GLY A 33 -41.51 -31.75 -8.95
C GLY A 33 -41.32 -32.18 -7.50
N GLY A 34 -42.41 -32.65 -6.89
CA GLY A 34 -42.33 -33.74 -5.92
C GLY A 34 -42.49 -33.36 -4.45
N SER A 35 -43.74 -33.21 -4.03
CA SER A 35 -44.18 -33.47 -2.66
C SER A 35 -44.08 -34.98 -2.35
N MET A 36 -43.55 -35.39 -1.19
CA MET A 36 -44.20 -36.35 -0.27
C MET A 36 -43.35 -36.80 0.93
N ARG A 37 -44.06 -36.84 2.08
CA ARG A 37 -43.96 -37.77 3.25
C ARG A 37 -42.74 -37.57 4.17
N VAL A 38 -42.89 -37.05 5.39
CA VAL A 38 -43.51 -37.66 6.59
C VAL A 38 -43.02 -39.08 6.85
N SER A 39 -42.15 -39.23 7.85
CA SER A 39 -42.32 -40.23 8.93
C SER A 39 -41.28 -40.02 10.04
N SER A 40 -41.81 -39.69 11.22
CA SER A 40 -41.16 -39.80 12.52
C SER A 40 -40.77 -41.25 12.83
N ALA A 41 -39.64 -41.47 13.50
CA ALA A 41 -39.55 -42.39 14.65
C ALA A 41 -38.13 -42.50 15.22
N ALA A 42 -38.13 -42.67 16.54
CA ALA A 42 -37.18 -43.41 17.37
C ALA A 42 -35.88 -42.69 17.82
N ALA A 43 -35.96 -42.25 19.07
CA ALA A 43 -34.88 -41.92 19.97
C ALA A 43 -33.97 -43.14 20.28
N VAL A 44 -32.66 -42.89 20.40
CA VAL A 44 -31.79 -43.60 21.34
C VAL A 44 -31.01 -42.54 22.10
N LEU A 45 -31.39 -42.43 23.37
CA LEU A 45 -30.82 -41.56 24.39
C LEU A 45 -29.49 -42.17 24.86
N ALA A 46 -28.36 -41.61 24.43
CA ALA A 46 -27.04 -41.91 25.00
C ALA A 46 -26.50 -40.64 25.65
N ALA A 47 -26.82 -40.47 26.93
CA ALA A 47 -26.28 -39.43 27.79
C ALA A 47 -24.81 -39.73 28.09
N VAL A 48 -23.90 -39.27 27.23
CA VAL A 48 -22.49 -39.11 27.58
C VAL A 48 -22.37 -37.79 28.32
N LEU A 49 -22.23 -37.86 29.65
CA LEU A 49 -21.75 -36.76 30.47
C LEU A 49 -20.32 -36.43 30.04
N LEU A 50 -20.16 -35.62 28.99
CA LEU A 50 -18.95 -34.85 28.80
C LEU A 50 -18.95 -33.78 29.89
N ILE A 51 -18.12 -34.02 30.91
CA ILE A 51 -17.66 -32.97 31.81
C ILE A 51 -16.93 -31.97 30.91
N ALA A 52 -17.66 -30.97 30.43
CA ALA A 52 -17.08 -29.78 29.82
C ALA A 52 -16.28 -29.11 30.91
N GLN A 53 -14.99 -29.46 31.00
CA GLN A 53 -14.05 -28.67 31.78
C GLN A 53 -14.14 -27.27 31.19
N PRO A 54 -14.53 -26.24 31.97
CA PRO A 54 -14.39 -24.88 31.50
C PRO A 54 -12.90 -24.73 31.21
N ALA A 55 -12.54 -24.62 29.93
CA ALA A 55 -11.22 -24.17 29.55
C ALA A 55 -10.99 -22.92 30.38
N ALA A 56 -10.00 -22.97 31.27
CA ALA A 56 -9.62 -21.83 32.05
C ALA A 56 -9.31 -20.74 31.02
N ARG A 57 -10.24 -19.81 30.83
CA ARG A 57 -9.94 -18.55 30.19
C ARG A 57 -8.95 -17.94 31.15
N SER A 58 -7.65 -18.11 30.86
CA SER A 58 -6.59 -17.33 31.47
C SER A 58 -7.15 -15.92 31.57
N ALA A 59 -7.25 -15.41 32.81
CA ALA A 59 -7.74 -14.07 33.04
C ALA A 59 -6.93 -13.17 32.12
N ALA A 60 -7.59 -12.70 31.05
CA ALA A 60 -6.94 -11.93 30.02
C ALA A 60 -6.43 -10.70 30.74
N ARG A 61 -5.12 -10.63 30.93
CA ARG A 61 -4.46 -9.41 31.35
C ARG A 61 -4.89 -8.41 30.29
N GLU A 62 -5.57 -7.35 30.68
CA GLU A 62 -5.92 -6.25 29.79
C GLU A 62 -4.63 -5.86 29.09
N ALA A 63 -4.48 -6.26 27.83
CA ALA A 63 -3.18 -6.22 27.15
C ALA A 63 -2.70 -4.78 26.96
N GLY A 64 -3.57 -3.80 27.23
CA GLY A 64 -3.43 -2.42 26.78
C GLY A 64 -3.45 -2.39 25.26
N ALA A 65 -3.96 -1.32 24.66
CA ALA A 65 -3.64 -1.09 23.26
C ALA A 65 -2.12 -0.81 23.14
N PRO A 66 -1.42 -1.16 22.04
CA PRO A 66 0.01 -0.91 21.90
C PRO A 66 0.33 0.58 22.09
N LEU A 67 1.05 0.91 23.16
CA LEU A 67 1.28 2.29 23.61
C LEU A 67 -0.01 3.15 23.73
N GLY A 68 -1.15 2.51 24.04
CA GLY A 68 -2.44 3.17 24.16
C GLY A 68 -3.10 3.59 22.83
N LYS A 69 -2.59 3.09 21.68
CA LYS A 69 -3.10 3.45 20.34
C LYS A 69 -3.86 2.31 19.71
N SER A 70 -4.95 2.64 19.00
CA SER A 70 -5.86 1.63 18.44
C SER A 70 -5.73 1.46 16.92
N ASN A 71 -5.22 2.44 16.18
CA ASN A 71 -5.18 2.43 14.71
C ASN A 71 -3.75 2.62 14.20
N PHE A 72 -3.21 1.64 13.47
CA PHE A 72 -1.84 1.67 12.93
C PHE A 72 -1.82 1.55 11.41
N ALA A 73 -1.13 2.48 10.74
CA ALA A 73 -0.78 2.34 9.34
C ALA A 73 0.49 1.49 9.28
N VAL A 74 0.51 0.39 8.50
CA VAL A 74 1.61 -0.59 8.53
C VAL A 74 2.03 -0.98 7.11
N ALA A 75 3.34 -0.92 6.85
CA ALA A 75 3.99 -1.44 5.65
C ALA A 75 4.94 -2.59 6.02
N VAL A 76 4.87 -3.70 5.30
CA VAL A 76 5.72 -4.89 5.50
C VAL A 76 6.17 -5.42 4.15
N GLY A 77 7.42 -5.88 4.02
CA GLY A 77 7.91 -6.48 2.79
C GLY A 77 8.95 -7.57 2.99
N ALA A 78 8.89 -8.60 2.14
CA ALA A 78 10.00 -9.51 1.93
C ALA A 78 10.82 -8.98 0.75
N LEU A 79 11.97 -8.40 1.10
CA LEU A 79 12.91 -7.76 0.18
C LEU A 79 14.27 -8.45 0.29
N GLU A 80 14.71 -9.03 -0.82
CA GLU A 80 16.01 -9.68 -1.00
C GLU A 80 16.61 -9.20 -2.32
N GLY A 81 17.82 -8.63 -2.27
CA GLY A 81 18.47 -8.01 -3.43
C GLY A 81 18.60 -8.96 -4.63
N ALA A 82 19.04 -10.19 -4.39
CA ALA A 82 19.21 -11.19 -5.44
C ALA A 82 17.89 -11.76 -5.99
N SER A 83 16.75 -11.48 -5.34
CA SER A 83 15.45 -12.05 -5.69
C SER A 83 14.66 -11.18 -6.65
N ARG A 84 13.83 -11.83 -7.47
CA ARG A 84 12.77 -11.22 -8.30
C ARG A 84 11.39 -11.69 -7.89
N ALA A 85 11.29 -12.20 -6.67
CA ALA A 85 10.09 -12.72 -6.04
C ALA A 85 9.66 -11.88 -4.83
N ASN A 86 10.17 -10.64 -4.72
CA ASN A 86 9.87 -9.74 -3.62
C ASN A 86 8.37 -9.39 -3.58
N TRP A 87 7.89 -9.10 -2.37
CA TRP A 87 6.51 -8.68 -2.13
C TRP A 87 6.44 -7.61 -1.05
N VAL A 88 5.40 -6.79 -1.12
CA VAL A 88 5.08 -5.76 -0.12
C VAL A 88 3.59 -5.78 0.21
N ARG A 89 3.28 -5.39 1.45
CA ARG A 89 1.94 -5.23 2.01
C ARG A 89 1.83 -3.85 2.61
N LEU A 90 0.73 -3.15 2.36
CA LEU A 90 0.34 -1.94 3.04
C LEU A 90 -1.03 -2.18 3.69
N GLY A 91 -1.20 -1.83 4.96
CA GLY A 91 -2.43 -2.12 5.68
C GLY A 91 -2.76 -1.14 6.80
N ARG A 92 -3.99 -1.29 7.29
CA ARG A 92 -4.58 -0.60 8.45
C ARG A 92 -4.83 -1.63 9.52
N TYR A 93 -4.18 -1.53 10.66
CA TYR A 93 -4.39 -2.44 11.79
C TYR A 93 -5.23 -1.74 12.86
N ALA A 94 -6.23 -2.45 13.37
CA ALA A 94 -7.10 -1.98 14.44
C ALA A 94 -6.97 -2.92 15.63
N PHE A 95 -6.54 -2.39 16.78
CA PHE A 95 -6.33 -3.08 18.03
C PHE A 95 -7.50 -2.80 18.98
N ALA A 96 -8.13 -3.85 19.47
CA ALA A 96 -9.21 -3.81 20.44
C ALA A 96 -8.67 -4.02 21.87
N ALA A 97 -9.29 -3.37 22.85
CA ALA A 97 -8.85 -3.43 24.25
C ALA A 97 -8.90 -4.85 24.87
N ASP A 98 -9.65 -5.77 24.26
CA ASP A 98 -9.77 -7.16 24.67
C ASP A 98 -8.63 -8.07 24.17
N GLY A 99 -7.61 -7.50 23.51
CA GLY A 99 -6.49 -8.24 22.93
C GLY A 99 -6.76 -8.73 21.50
N GLY A 100 -7.88 -8.36 20.88
CA GLY A 100 -8.15 -8.63 19.47
C GLY A 100 -7.43 -7.65 18.55
N VAL A 101 -6.99 -8.12 17.39
CA VAL A 101 -6.49 -7.27 16.31
C VAL A 101 -7.14 -7.66 14.98
N SER A 102 -7.42 -6.66 14.14
CA SER A 102 -7.80 -6.87 12.75
C SER A 102 -6.94 -6.05 11.82
N ALA A 103 -6.73 -6.54 10.60
CA ALA A 103 -5.98 -5.84 9.56
C ALA A 103 -6.78 -5.82 8.26
N GLU A 104 -6.85 -4.65 7.63
CA GLU A 104 -7.25 -4.51 6.24
C GLU A 104 -6.03 -4.13 5.40
N TYR A 105 -5.66 -4.96 4.41
CA TYR A 105 -4.40 -4.79 3.69
C TYR A 105 -4.49 -5.04 2.19
N TRP A 106 -3.56 -4.44 1.46
CA TRP A 106 -3.31 -4.63 0.05
C TRP A 106 -1.90 -5.18 -0.12
N SER A 107 -1.69 -6.01 -1.14
CA SER A 107 -0.38 -6.59 -1.39
C SER A 107 -0.02 -6.63 -2.86
N TRP A 108 1.27 -6.50 -3.13
CA TRP A 108 1.86 -6.51 -4.46
C TRP A 108 3.11 -7.37 -4.44
N ARG A 109 3.37 -8.08 -5.55
CA ARG A 109 4.51 -9.00 -5.66
C ARG A 109 5.09 -8.96 -7.06
N GLN A 110 6.41 -8.99 -7.20
CA GLN A 110 7.08 -8.97 -8.50
C GLN A 110 6.70 -10.17 -9.38
N GLN A 111 6.22 -11.28 -8.82
CA GLN A 111 5.78 -12.39 -9.64
C GLN A 111 4.44 -12.12 -10.37
N VAL A 112 3.66 -11.13 -9.91
CA VAL A 112 2.35 -10.78 -10.48
C VAL A 112 2.36 -9.35 -10.97
N ARG A 113 2.29 -9.20 -12.29
CA ARG A 113 2.19 -7.90 -12.94
C ARG A 113 0.84 -7.28 -12.64
N VAL A 114 0.83 -6.05 -12.12
CA VAL A 114 -0.38 -5.25 -11.97
C VAL A 114 -0.27 -4.03 -12.85
N ARG A 115 -1.37 -3.62 -13.48
CA ARG A 115 -1.40 -2.35 -14.20
C ARG A 115 -1.47 -1.18 -13.23
N ARG A 116 -1.02 0.01 -13.64
CA ARG A 116 -1.35 1.25 -12.94
C ARG A 116 -2.84 1.51 -13.11
N SER A 117 -3.49 1.95 -12.04
CA SER A 117 -4.90 2.31 -12.03
C SER A 117 -5.07 3.79 -11.79
N SER A 118 -6.08 4.37 -12.43
CA SER A 118 -6.49 5.75 -12.16
C SER A 118 -7.09 5.85 -10.75
N THR A 119 -6.72 6.90 -10.03
CA THR A 119 -7.42 7.32 -8.80
C THR A 119 -8.70 8.13 -9.11
N GLY A 120 -8.87 8.58 -10.36
CA GLY A 120 -9.91 9.54 -10.75
C GLY A 120 -9.62 10.99 -10.34
N ASN A 121 -8.59 11.23 -9.52
CA ASN A 121 -8.17 12.58 -9.14
C ASN A 121 -7.31 13.21 -10.22
N ARG A 122 -7.61 14.45 -10.62
CA ARG A 122 -6.85 15.19 -11.64
C ARG A 122 -6.09 16.35 -11.01
N ALA A 123 -4.76 16.28 -11.05
CA ALA A 123 -3.87 17.24 -10.42
C ALA A 123 -3.72 18.53 -11.25
N GLN A 124 -4.75 19.38 -11.24
CA GLN A 124 -4.76 20.61 -12.04
C GLN A 124 -3.99 21.77 -11.39
N GLY A 125 -3.11 22.41 -12.15
CA GLY A 125 -2.52 23.72 -11.82
C GLY A 125 -1.46 23.72 -10.70
N CYS A 126 -0.97 22.54 -10.28
CA CYS A 126 -0.03 22.41 -9.15
C CYS A 126 1.40 21.99 -9.54
N ALA A 127 1.58 21.16 -10.57
CA ALA A 127 2.91 20.65 -10.98
C ALA A 127 3.29 20.98 -12.44
N GLY A 128 2.50 21.79 -13.15
CA GLY A 128 2.76 22.18 -14.54
C GLY A 128 2.24 21.20 -15.60
N ARG A 129 1.74 20.02 -15.20
CA ARG A 129 1.02 19.09 -16.09
C ARG A 129 -0.25 18.57 -15.41
N ASP A 130 -1.38 18.73 -16.07
CA ASP A 130 -2.70 18.43 -15.49
C ASP A 130 -3.09 16.97 -15.72
N CYS A 131 -2.45 16.07 -14.98
CA CYS A 131 -2.59 14.63 -15.14
C CYS A 131 -3.58 14.01 -14.16
N THR A 132 -4.27 12.96 -14.61
CA THR A 132 -5.00 12.07 -13.70
C THR A 132 -3.98 11.24 -12.93
N VAL A 133 -4.02 11.29 -11.61
CA VAL A 133 -3.06 10.62 -10.73
C VAL A 133 -3.28 9.12 -10.77
N LEU A 134 -2.18 8.38 -10.94
CA LEU A 134 -2.17 6.92 -11.01
C LEU A 134 -1.67 6.31 -9.70
N THR A 135 -2.10 5.09 -9.41
CA THR A 135 -1.63 4.28 -8.28
C THR A 135 -1.40 2.82 -8.70
N ALA A 136 -0.89 1.99 -7.80
CA ALA A 136 -0.84 0.54 -7.99
C ALA A 136 -2.26 -0.05 -8.01
N SER A 137 -2.58 -0.88 -9.00
CA SER A 137 -3.93 -1.46 -9.10
C SER A 137 -4.32 -2.22 -7.82
N GLY A 138 -5.57 -2.00 -7.42
CA GLY A 138 -6.15 -2.50 -6.18
C GLY A 138 -6.21 -1.40 -5.12
N TRP A 139 -5.21 -0.52 -5.05
CA TRP A 139 -5.18 0.54 -4.04
C TRP A 139 -6.34 1.52 -4.16
N GLN A 140 -6.77 1.84 -5.38
CA GLN A 140 -7.88 2.76 -5.63
C GLN A 140 -9.26 2.22 -5.21
N SER A 141 -9.34 0.98 -4.70
CA SER A 141 -10.59 0.38 -4.24
C SER A 141 -10.41 -0.18 -2.84
N ALA A 142 -11.30 0.21 -1.92
CA ALA A 142 -11.34 -0.37 -0.59
C ALA A 142 -11.72 -1.87 -0.64
N ASP A 143 -12.62 -2.24 -1.56
CA ASP A 143 -13.10 -3.62 -1.73
C ASP A 143 -12.01 -4.61 -2.19
N ALA A 144 -10.86 -4.10 -2.67
CA ALA A 144 -9.72 -4.93 -3.04
C ALA A 144 -8.85 -5.30 -1.82
N ALA A 145 -9.10 -4.72 -0.65
CA ALA A 145 -8.40 -5.07 0.57
C ALA A 145 -8.72 -6.52 0.99
N ARG A 146 -7.73 -7.18 1.56
CA ARG A 146 -7.87 -8.45 2.27
C ARG A 146 -7.96 -8.18 3.76
N THR A 147 -8.60 -9.08 4.48
CA THR A 147 -8.76 -8.99 5.93
C THR A 147 -7.98 -10.08 6.64
N LEU A 148 -7.39 -9.76 7.79
CA LEU A 148 -6.91 -10.71 8.79
C LEU A 148 -7.49 -10.34 10.16
N THR A 149 -7.64 -11.35 10.99
CA THR A 149 -7.98 -11.21 12.42
C THR A 149 -6.99 -12.04 13.22
N GLY A 150 -6.84 -11.70 14.49
CA GLY A 150 -5.93 -12.39 15.39
C GLY A 150 -6.00 -11.85 16.81
N GLY A 151 -5.08 -12.32 17.64
CA GLY A 151 -4.82 -11.79 18.97
C GLY A 151 -3.49 -11.04 19.02
N TYR A 152 -3.33 -10.19 20.02
CA TYR A 152 -2.05 -9.55 20.28
C TYR A 152 -1.75 -9.48 21.78
N ASP A 153 -0.46 -9.32 22.09
CA ASP A 153 0.04 -9.09 23.43
C ASP A 153 1.17 -8.05 23.39
N VAL A 154 1.29 -7.27 24.47
CA VAL A 154 2.33 -6.25 24.63
C VAL A 154 3.16 -6.56 25.86
N HIS A 155 4.47 -6.65 25.67
CA HIS A 155 5.44 -6.96 26.70
C HIS A 155 6.59 -5.95 26.66
N GLY A 156 6.52 -4.93 27.53
CA GLY A 156 7.50 -3.84 27.52
C GLY A 156 7.35 -3.00 26.25
N ASP A 157 8.41 -2.96 25.45
CA ASP A 157 8.48 -2.32 24.13
C ASP A 157 8.30 -3.33 22.98
N GLU A 158 7.85 -4.55 23.23
CA GLU A 158 7.54 -5.54 22.19
C GLU A 158 6.02 -5.70 22.04
N LEU A 159 5.54 -5.60 20.81
CA LEU A 159 4.22 -6.04 20.38
C LEU A 159 4.35 -7.36 19.64
N HIS A 160 3.61 -8.36 20.08
CA HIS A 160 3.48 -9.63 19.38
C HIS A 160 2.04 -9.78 18.88
N ILE A 161 1.89 -10.15 17.61
CA ILE A 161 0.62 -10.39 16.94
C ILE A 161 0.61 -11.83 16.47
N ALA A 162 -0.42 -12.58 16.85
CA ALA A 162 -0.73 -13.92 16.35
C ALA A 162 -1.99 -13.85 15.49
N TRP A 163 -1.85 -14.07 14.19
CA TRP A 163 -2.96 -14.09 13.23
C TRP A 163 -3.67 -15.44 13.24
N ASP A 164 -4.98 -15.42 12.97
CA ASP A 164 -5.82 -16.62 12.94
C ASP A 164 -5.47 -17.60 11.81
N ASP A 165 -4.71 -17.16 10.80
CA ASP A 165 -4.19 -18.01 9.73
C ASP A 165 -2.91 -18.78 10.12
N GLY A 166 -2.46 -18.63 11.37
CA GLY A 166 -1.33 -19.34 11.95
C GLY A 166 0.00 -18.60 11.83
N HIS A 167 0.02 -17.41 11.22
CA HIS A 167 1.21 -16.56 11.13
C HIS A 167 1.36 -15.63 12.33
N TRP A 168 2.57 -15.12 12.54
CA TRP A 168 2.84 -14.15 13.59
C TRP A 168 3.81 -13.06 13.17
N GLU A 169 3.71 -11.93 13.87
CA GLU A 169 4.60 -10.78 13.73
C GLU A 169 5.04 -10.26 15.10
N LYS A 170 6.27 -9.79 15.19
CA LYS A 170 6.83 -9.08 16.33
C LYS A 170 7.31 -7.72 15.90
N TRP A 171 6.96 -6.73 16.68
CA TRP A 171 7.22 -5.33 16.43
C TRP A 171 7.86 -4.70 17.66
N ARG A 172 8.88 -3.88 17.44
CA ARG A 172 9.40 -3.00 18.47
C ARG A 172 8.57 -1.72 18.50
N LEU A 173 8.12 -1.35 19.68
CA LEU A 173 7.31 -0.17 19.98
C LEU A 173 8.22 0.99 20.40
N THR A 174 7.97 2.18 19.87
CA THR A 174 8.58 3.42 20.38
C THR A 174 7.53 4.52 20.46
N SER A 175 7.52 5.29 21.55
CA SER A 175 6.63 6.44 21.67
C SER A 175 7.27 7.67 21.03
N LEU A 176 6.54 8.34 20.13
CA LEU A 176 6.97 9.54 19.42
C LEU A 176 6.01 10.71 19.72
N ALA A 177 6.44 11.93 19.37
CA ALA A 177 5.66 13.16 19.54
C ALA A 177 5.02 13.28 20.94
N GLY A 178 5.82 13.04 22.00
CA GLY A 178 5.34 13.13 23.38
C GLY A 178 4.25 12.12 23.77
N GLY A 179 4.05 11.04 23.00
CA GLY A 179 3.00 10.05 23.25
C GLY A 179 1.83 10.12 22.26
N GLU A 180 1.83 11.08 21.34
CA GLU A 180 0.77 11.24 20.34
C GLU A 180 0.80 10.14 19.27
N ILE A 181 2.00 9.65 18.93
CA ILE A 181 2.22 8.60 17.93
C ILE A 181 2.95 7.40 18.56
N ALA A 182 2.52 6.20 18.17
CA ALA A 182 3.21 4.95 18.46
C ALA A 182 3.91 4.44 17.19
N ASP A 183 5.22 4.31 17.24
CA ASP A 183 6.05 3.76 16.16
C ASP A 183 6.20 2.24 16.28
N LEU A 184 6.17 1.56 15.13
CA LEU A 184 6.40 0.13 14.95
C LEU A 184 7.58 -0.09 14.00
N GLU A 185 8.58 -0.83 14.46
CA GLU A 185 9.66 -1.36 13.62
C GLU A 185 9.60 -2.89 13.63
N LEU A 186 9.59 -3.52 12.46
CA LEU A 186 9.48 -4.97 12.36
C LEU A 186 10.71 -5.62 13.01
N ALA A 187 10.48 -6.44 14.03
CA ALA A 187 11.54 -7.14 14.75
C ALA A 187 11.71 -8.57 14.26
N ALA A 188 10.61 -9.31 14.09
CA ALA A 188 10.61 -10.67 13.58
C ALA A 188 9.22 -11.08 13.08
N ASN A 189 9.12 -12.16 12.31
CA ASN A 189 7.86 -12.76 11.85
C ASN A 189 8.14 -14.15 11.24
N ASP A 190 7.10 -14.93 10.96
CA ASP A 190 7.20 -16.16 10.16
C ASP A 190 6.63 -16.02 8.73
N LEU A 191 6.22 -14.81 8.34
CA LEU A 191 5.76 -14.46 6.99
C LEU A 191 6.91 -14.37 5.97
N GLY A 192 8.16 -14.39 6.44
CA GLY A 192 9.36 -14.15 5.63
C GLY A 192 9.57 -12.69 5.26
N ALA A 193 8.89 -11.76 5.93
CA ALA A 193 9.14 -10.34 5.77
C ALA A 193 10.48 -9.96 6.38
N THR A 194 11.24 -9.13 5.68
CA THR A 194 12.57 -8.68 6.09
C THR A 194 12.59 -7.24 6.59
N HIS A 195 11.59 -6.44 6.22
CA HIS A 195 11.49 -5.03 6.59
C HIS A 195 10.03 -4.67 6.88
N GLY A 196 9.82 -3.71 7.78
CA GLY A 196 8.49 -3.17 8.02
C GLY A 196 8.50 -1.96 8.94
N PHE A 197 7.57 -1.06 8.67
CA PHE A 197 7.33 0.18 9.41
C PHE A 197 5.85 0.26 9.76
N GLY A 198 5.53 0.89 10.88
CA GLY A 198 4.17 1.30 11.14
C GLY A 198 4.10 2.45 12.12
N ASP A 199 3.02 3.21 12.04
CA ASP A 199 2.79 4.35 12.92
C ASP A 199 1.31 4.37 13.31
N GLY A 200 1.04 4.54 14.59
CA GLY A 200 -0.31 4.42 15.15
C GLY A 200 -0.74 5.56 16.05
N SER A 201 -2.04 5.75 16.09
CA SER A 201 -2.75 6.77 16.88
C SER A 201 -4.18 6.28 17.19
N ASN A 202 -4.98 7.14 17.80
CA ASN A 202 -6.42 6.95 17.97
C ASN A 202 -7.26 7.67 16.91
N ALA A 203 -6.63 8.32 15.92
CA ALA A 203 -7.33 8.96 14.82
C ALA A 203 -8.08 7.93 13.96
N SER A 204 -9.36 8.23 13.66
CA SER A 204 -10.20 7.44 12.76
C SER A 204 -9.55 7.24 11.38
N TRP A 205 -9.88 6.14 10.69
CA TRP A 205 -9.48 5.94 9.29
C TRP A 205 -10.05 6.98 8.32
N ASP A 206 -11.11 7.68 8.74
CA ASP A 206 -11.73 8.81 8.04
C ASP A 206 -11.26 10.19 8.54
N ALA A 207 -10.27 10.23 9.44
CA ALA A 207 -9.63 11.48 9.89
C ALA A 207 -8.56 11.93 8.88
N ARG A 208 -8.96 12.20 7.63
CA ARG A 208 -8.03 12.63 6.59
C ARG A 208 -7.59 14.08 6.80
N VAL A 209 -6.28 14.32 6.78
CA VAL A 209 -5.71 15.67 6.80
C VAL A 209 -5.80 16.29 5.39
N PRO A 210 -6.41 17.48 5.21
CA PRO A 210 -6.55 18.13 3.91
C PRO A 210 -5.21 18.44 3.22
N ALA A 211 -5.19 18.46 1.89
CA ALA A 211 -3.98 18.73 1.12
C ALA A 211 -3.36 20.10 1.46
N ALA A 212 -4.17 21.12 1.72
CA ALA A 212 -3.66 22.44 2.12
C ALA A 212 -2.83 22.38 3.43
N THR A 213 -3.28 21.63 4.43
CA THR A 213 -2.55 21.42 5.69
C THR A 213 -1.26 20.65 5.45
N ILE A 214 -1.31 19.58 4.65
CA ILE A 214 -0.11 18.82 4.29
C ILE A 214 0.89 19.72 3.56
N ALA A 215 0.45 20.56 2.63
CA ALA A 215 1.34 21.48 1.91
C ALA A 215 2.00 22.52 2.80
N ALA A 216 1.33 22.91 3.89
CA ALA A 216 1.81 23.90 4.85
C ALA A 216 2.73 23.31 5.94
N ALA A 217 2.81 21.98 6.07
CA ALA A 217 3.72 21.32 7.01
C ALA A 217 5.18 21.65 6.69
N ASP A 218 6.05 21.61 7.71
CA ASP A 218 7.48 21.80 7.52
C ASP A 218 8.14 20.51 6.99
N HIS A 219 8.07 20.30 5.68
CA HIS A 219 8.69 19.14 5.02
C HIS A 219 10.21 19.09 5.15
N THR A 220 10.87 20.12 5.70
CA THR A 220 12.32 20.06 5.97
C THR A 220 12.65 19.25 7.22
N SER A 221 11.68 19.09 8.13
CA SER A 221 11.80 18.22 9.31
C SER A 221 11.55 16.73 8.99
N PHE A 222 10.95 16.44 7.85
CA PHE A 222 10.52 15.08 7.50
C PHE A 222 11.72 14.21 7.14
N VAL A 223 11.77 13.01 7.73
CA VAL A 223 12.74 11.95 7.46
C VAL A 223 12.05 10.87 6.63
N HIS A 224 12.63 10.52 5.49
CA HIS A 224 12.22 9.40 4.67
C HIS A 224 13.12 8.20 4.94
N ARG A 225 12.59 7.23 5.69
CA ARG A 225 13.24 5.95 5.94
C ARG A 225 12.66 4.90 5.00
N TYR A 226 13.52 4.17 4.30
CA TYR A 226 13.07 3.26 3.24
C TYR A 226 13.96 2.05 3.04
N ASP A 227 13.36 1.01 2.49
CA ASP A 227 14.00 -0.17 1.93
C ASP A 227 13.34 -0.49 0.59
N LEU A 228 14.07 -0.27 -0.50
CA LEU A 228 13.57 -0.38 -1.87
C LEU A 228 14.44 -1.37 -2.66
N TRP A 229 13.83 -2.41 -3.20
CA TRP A 229 14.49 -3.26 -4.17
C TRP A 229 14.56 -2.55 -5.52
N LYS A 230 15.75 -2.58 -6.14
CA LYS A 230 16.06 -1.94 -7.43
C LYS A 230 16.98 -2.84 -8.27
N THR A 231 17.09 -2.51 -9.54
CA THR A 231 18.09 -3.09 -10.44
C THR A 231 19.23 -2.12 -10.69
N ASP A 232 20.46 -2.60 -10.56
CA ASP A 232 21.66 -1.86 -10.94
C ASP A 232 21.71 -1.74 -12.48
N PRO A 233 21.79 -0.52 -13.04
CA PRO A 233 21.67 -0.31 -14.48
C PRO A 233 22.86 -0.83 -15.28
N ASP A 234 24.02 -1.04 -14.66
CA ASP A 234 25.24 -1.45 -15.35
C ASP A 234 25.38 -2.97 -15.37
N SER A 235 25.04 -3.64 -14.27
CA SER A 235 25.17 -5.09 -14.09
C SER A 235 23.86 -5.86 -14.31
N GLY A 236 22.70 -5.19 -14.20
CA GLY A 236 21.39 -5.84 -14.18
C GLY A 236 21.10 -6.62 -12.89
N ALA A 237 21.99 -6.56 -11.90
CA ALA A 237 21.82 -7.24 -10.61
C ALA A 237 20.78 -6.50 -9.75
N GLY A 238 19.96 -7.27 -9.03
CA GLY A 238 19.08 -6.69 -8.01
C GLY A 238 19.83 -6.34 -6.73
N TYR A 239 19.40 -5.27 -6.04
CA TYR A 239 19.94 -4.85 -4.75
C TYR A 239 18.86 -4.14 -3.90
N ILE A 240 19.13 -4.00 -2.60
CA ILE A 240 18.28 -3.21 -1.69
C ILE A 240 18.93 -1.85 -1.46
N ASP A 241 18.30 -0.80 -1.98
CA ASP A 241 18.59 0.58 -1.63
C ASP A 241 17.88 0.92 -0.33
N HIS A 242 18.61 1.44 0.65
CA HIS A 242 18.08 1.76 1.97
C HIS A 242 18.72 3.02 2.54
N GLY A 243 18.01 3.67 3.46
CA GLY A 243 18.56 4.78 4.22
C GLY A 243 17.52 5.69 4.86
N ASP A 244 18.04 6.65 5.62
CA ASP A 244 17.28 7.69 6.31
C ASP A 244 17.59 9.04 5.65
N GLY A 245 16.78 9.42 4.66
CA GLY A 245 16.94 10.67 3.93
C GLY A 245 16.23 11.83 4.61
N SER A 246 16.99 12.83 5.06
CA SER A 246 16.46 14.12 5.50
C SER A 246 17.15 15.27 4.74
N PRO A 247 16.39 16.28 4.26
CA PRO A 247 14.93 16.37 4.32
C PRO A 247 14.26 15.39 3.33
N PHE A 248 12.96 15.15 3.49
CA PHE A 248 12.14 14.51 2.46
C PHE A 248 12.38 15.18 1.11
N TRP A 249 12.70 14.40 0.06
CA TRP A 249 13.25 14.95 -1.19
C TRP A 249 12.33 15.92 -1.93
N VAL A 250 11.04 15.97 -1.59
CA VAL A 250 10.12 17.03 -2.01
C VAL A 250 9.71 17.86 -0.79
N THR A 251 10.33 19.03 -0.63
CA THR A 251 10.04 19.95 0.49
C THR A 251 9.02 21.04 0.16
N ARG A 252 8.64 21.19 -1.11
CA ARG A 252 7.76 22.27 -1.57
C ARG A 252 6.59 21.73 -2.36
N TRP A 253 5.46 21.60 -1.67
CA TRP A 253 4.20 21.15 -2.24
C TRP A 253 3.29 22.33 -2.55
N LYS A 254 2.56 22.22 -3.66
CA LYS A 254 1.52 23.17 -4.04
C LYS A 254 0.17 22.45 -4.09
N PRO A 255 -0.86 22.92 -3.36
CA PRO A 255 -2.22 22.42 -3.54
C PRO A 255 -2.70 22.60 -4.98
N CYS A 256 -3.33 21.57 -5.53
CA CYS A 256 -3.98 21.62 -6.83
C CYS A 256 -5.30 22.38 -6.74
N ARG A 257 -5.84 22.81 -7.89
CA ARG A 257 -7.04 23.66 -7.97
C ARG A 257 -8.24 23.09 -7.20
N ASP A 258 -8.41 21.78 -7.20
CA ASP A 258 -9.52 21.09 -6.53
C ASP A 258 -9.30 20.87 -5.02
N GLY A 259 -8.14 21.27 -4.48
CA GLY A 259 -7.79 21.13 -3.07
C GLY A 259 -7.57 19.70 -2.58
N ARG A 260 -7.71 18.69 -3.43
CA ARG A 260 -7.54 17.27 -3.05
C ARG A 260 -6.12 16.78 -3.30
N CYS A 261 -5.49 17.29 -4.35
CA CYS A 261 -4.16 16.86 -4.75
C CYS A 261 -3.08 17.86 -4.32
N LEU A 262 -1.86 17.36 -4.22
CA LEU A 262 -0.63 18.13 -4.16
C LEU A 262 0.18 17.91 -5.42
N GLY A 263 0.87 18.95 -5.87
CA GLY A 263 1.84 18.87 -6.96
C GLY A 263 3.17 19.47 -6.55
N ALA A 264 4.25 18.88 -7.04
CA ALA A 264 5.59 19.42 -6.90
C ALA A 264 6.44 19.08 -8.13
N ARG A 265 7.56 19.78 -8.25
CA ARG A 265 8.55 19.55 -9.29
C ARG A 265 9.95 19.69 -8.72
N THR A 266 10.86 18.85 -9.20
CA THR A 266 12.29 19.11 -8.99
C THR A 266 12.68 20.27 -9.89
N HIS A 267 13.19 21.36 -9.31
CA HIS A 267 13.70 22.48 -10.09
C HIS A 267 15.21 22.31 -10.24
N ARG A 268 15.69 22.12 -11.47
CA ARG A 268 17.08 22.39 -11.82
C ARG A 268 17.03 23.42 -12.94
N GLU A 269 17.43 24.66 -12.66
CA GLU A 269 17.32 25.80 -13.59
C GLU A 269 17.97 25.54 -14.97
N ARG A 270 18.83 24.52 -15.07
CA ARG A 270 19.54 24.13 -16.29
C ARG A 270 19.04 22.84 -16.94
N ASP A 271 18.02 22.18 -16.37
CA ASP A 271 17.48 20.93 -16.93
C ASP A 271 16.01 21.14 -17.36
N PRO A 272 15.71 21.15 -18.67
CA PRO A 272 14.32 21.16 -19.13
C PRO A 272 13.57 19.90 -18.67
N ALA A 273 14.30 18.79 -18.45
CA ALA A 273 13.76 17.60 -17.83
C ALA A 273 13.71 17.77 -16.31
N HIS A 274 12.54 17.50 -15.73
CA HIS A 274 12.37 17.47 -14.28
C HIS A 274 11.47 16.30 -13.90
N THR A 275 11.55 15.88 -12.64
CA THR A 275 10.55 14.97 -12.08
C THR A 275 9.36 15.79 -11.60
N VAL A 276 8.17 15.41 -12.06
CA VAL A 276 6.89 15.88 -11.50
C VAL A 276 6.40 14.88 -10.47
N TYR A 277 5.86 15.38 -9.36
CA TYR A 277 5.32 14.60 -8.27
C TYR A 277 3.87 15.01 -8.01
N TYR A 278 3.04 14.03 -7.70
CA TYR A 278 1.66 14.20 -7.30
C TYR A 278 1.39 13.39 -6.04
N VAL A 279 0.70 13.99 -5.06
CA VAL A 279 0.04 13.24 -3.99
C VAL A 279 -1.45 13.45 -4.13
N ALA A 280 -2.24 12.38 -4.06
CA ALA A 280 -3.69 12.44 -4.13
C ALA A 280 -4.32 11.36 -3.25
N PRO A 281 -5.60 11.50 -2.86
CA PRO A 281 -6.36 10.41 -2.28
C PRO A 281 -6.37 9.20 -3.23
N ALA A 282 -6.47 8.00 -2.65
CA ALA A 282 -6.47 6.74 -3.38
C ALA A 282 -7.59 6.64 -4.45
N ASP A 283 -8.73 7.30 -4.20
CA ASP A 283 -9.83 7.43 -5.13
C ASP A 283 -10.50 8.81 -5.03
N THR A 284 -11.63 9.03 -5.70
CA THR A 284 -12.31 10.34 -5.67
C THR A 284 -13.03 10.63 -4.35
N ALA A 285 -13.25 9.63 -3.50
CA ALA A 285 -13.68 9.83 -2.13
C ALA A 285 -12.51 10.42 -1.34
N SER A 286 -12.78 11.53 -0.64
CA SER A 286 -11.74 12.32 0.02
C SER A 286 -11.77 12.22 1.54
N GLY A 287 -12.58 11.31 2.10
CA GLY A 287 -12.73 11.17 3.56
C GLY A 287 -11.65 10.32 4.23
N HIS A 288 -11.07 9.34 3.51
CA HIS A 288 -10.16 8.37 4.13
C HIS A 288 -8.69 8.79 4.11
N ARG A 289 -7.88 8.24 5.02
CA ARG A 289 -6.43 8.46 5.13
C ARG A 289 -5.56 7.83 4.02
N ARG A 290 -6.16 7.14 3.04
CA ARG A 290 -5.43 6.50 1.94
C ARG A 290 -5.04 7.52 0.86
N ASP A 291 -3.74 7.65 0.64
CA ASP A 291 -3.10 8.49 -0.37
C ASP A 291 -2.29 7.66 -1.37
N THR A 292 -1.85 8.28 -2.45
CA THR A 292 -0.83 7.75 -3.36
C THR A 292 0.14 8.85 -3.74
N LEU A 293 1.43 8.53 -3.82
CA LEU A 293 2.44 9.37 -4.45
C LEU A 293 2.74 8.80 -5.84
N TRP A 294 2.56 9.63 -6.86
CA TRP A 294 2.86 9.31 -8.25
C TRP A 294 3.89 10.27 -8.81
N HIS A 295 4.96 9.74 -9.41
CA HIS A 295 5.97 10.60 -10.02
C HIS A 295 6.66 9.97 -11.23
N TRP A 296 7.24 10.83 -12.06
CA TRP A 296 7.95 10.45 -13.28
C TRP A 296 8.75 11.64 -13.83
N ARG A 297 9.75 11.36 -14.68
CA ARG A 297 10.56 12.37 -15.36
C ARG A 297 9.87 12.88 -16.63
N THR A 298 9.78 14.19 -16.81
CA THR A 298 9.07 14.82 -17.94
C THR A 298 9.57 14.36 -19.31
N ALA A 299 10.89 14.18 -19.44
CA ALA A 299 11.52 13.69 -20.65
C ALA A 299 10.95 12.34 -21.14
N LEU A 300 10.45 11.48 -20.25
CA LEU A 300 9.85 10.19 -20.63
C LEU A 300 8.52 10.37 -21.35
N ALA A 301 7.72 11.37 -20.97
CA ALA A 301 6.49 11.71 -21.67
C ALA A 301 6.80 12.48 -22.96
N ASP A 302 7.78 13.38 -22.92
CA ASP A 302 8.17 14.20 -24.08
C ASP A 302 8.71 13.35 -25.24
N ALA A 303 9.54 12.35 -24.92
CA ALA A 303 10.04 11.38 -25.90
C ALA A 303 8.92 10.55 -26.56
N ARG A 304 7.72 10.52 -25.96
CA ARG A 304 6.54 9.82 -26.46
C ARG A 304 5.47 10.76 -27.01
N HIS A 305 5.73 12.08 -27.02
CA HIS A 305 4.76 13.12 -27.37
C HIS A 305 3.47 13.05 -26.52
N GLU A 306 3.60 12.71 -25.24
CA GLU A 306 2.50 12.62 -24.28
C GLU A 306 2.52 13.78 -23.28
N THR A 307 1.35 14.31 -22.92
CA THR A 307 1.26 15.28 -21.81
C THR A 307 1.55 14.59 -20.48
N CYS A 308 0.99 13.41 -20.26
CA CYS A 308 1.12 12.66 -19.01
C CYS A 308 1.77 11.32 -19.30
N TYR A 309 2.83 10.97 -18.57
CA TYR A 309 3.56 9.73 -18.84
C TYR A 309 2.69 8.50 -18.56
N THR A 310 2.43 7.71 -19.60
CA THR A 310 1.64 6.46 -19.49
C THR A 310 2.48 5.20 -19.35
N GLY A 311 3.82 5.33 -19.34
CA GLY A 311 4.74 4.20 -19.21
C GLY A 311 5.01 3.77 -17.76
N ASN A 312 6.24 3.31 -17.52
CA ASN A 312 6.67 2.76 -16.25
C ASN A 312 6.96 3.86 -15.20
N SER A 313 5.92 4.56 -14.72
CA SER A 313 6.01 5.62 -13.70
C SER A 313 6.05 5.09 -12.26
N HIS A 314 6.60 5.84 -11.32
CA HIS A 314 6.66 5.38 -9.93
C HIS A 314 5.33 5.61 -9.21
N VAL A 315 4.75 4.55 -8.64
CA VAL A 315 3.50 4.60 -7.86
C VAL A 315 3.73 4.08 -6.45
N LYS A 316 3.33 4.88 -5.47
CA LYS A 316 3.55 4.60 -4.05
C LYS A 316 2.24 4.76 -3.28
N PRO A 317 1.45 3.69 -3.09
CA PRO A 317 0.37 3.66 -2.09
C PRO A 317 0.87 4.09 -0.71
N MET A 318 0.10 4.92 -0.01
CA MET A 318 0.46 5.51 1.28
C MET A 318 -0.76 5.66 2.19
N ILE A 319 -0.56 5.61 3.51
CA ILE A 319 -1.57 5.95 4.50
C ILE A 319 -1.02 7.09 5.35
N GLN A 320 -1.82 8.15 5.52
CA GLN A 320 -1.45 9.29 6.35
C GLN A 320 -1.24 8.87 7.80
N ILE A 321 -0.19 9.38 8.44
CA ILE A 321 0.03 9.31 9.88
C ILE A 321 -0.61 10.57 10.49
N VAL A 322 -1.64 10.35 11.30
CA VAL A 322 -2.45 11.41 11.90
C VAL A 322 -2.49 11.17 13.40
N ASP A 323 -2.13 12.13 14.23
CA ASP A 323 -2.15 11.98 15.69
C ASP A 323 -3.56 12.02 16.29
N ASP A 324 -3.64 11.83 17.60
CA ASP A 324 -4.90 11.82 18.36
C ASP A 324 -5.67 13.15 18.29
N ASP A 325 -4.99 14.26 18.00
CA ASP A 325 -5.55 15.62 17.88
C ASP A 325 -5.86 16.01 16.42
N GLY A 326 -5.58 15.13 15.45
CA GLY A 326 -5.81 15.37 14.02
C GLY A 326 -4.66 16.05 13.29
N GLY A 327 -3.49 16.20 13.93
CA GLY A 327 -2.26 16.70 13.33
C GLY A 327 -1.62 15.69 12.37
N PHE A 328 -0.90 16.20 11.37
CA PHE A 328 -0.26 15.39 10.33
C PHE A 328 1.22 15.18 10.62
N HIS A 329 1.64 13.92 10.67
CA HIS A 329 3.03 13.54 10.94
C HIS A 329 3.73 12.92 9.73
N GLY A 330 3.00 12.57 8.67
CA GLY A 330 3.59 12.03 7.44
C GLY A 330 2.83 10.85 6.86
N TRP A 331 3.55 9.86 6.33
CA TRP A 331 2.98 8.68 5.67
C TRP A 331 3.75 7.40 5.95
N VAL A 332 3.03 6.30 6.12
CA VAL A 332 3.56 4.95 5.91
C VAL A 332 3.17 4.49 4.51
N GLY A 333 4.07 3.85 3.77
CA GLY A 333 3.78 3.48 2.39
C GLY A 333 4.62 2.35 1.83
N VAL A 334 4.28 1.97 0.61
CA VAL A 334 5.03 0.99 -0.18
C VAL A 334 5.27 1.53 -1.57
N GLU A 335 6.40 1.19 -2.17
CA GLU A 335 6.54 1.30 -3.62
C GLU A 335 6.04 0.02 -4.27
N ALA A 336 5.16 0.15 -5.25
CA ALA A 336 4.59 -0.96 -6.01
C ALA A 336 4.63 -0.63 -7.51
N SER A 337 5.77 -0.10 -7.96
CA SER A 337 6.07 0.30 -9.32
C SER A 337 6.44 -0.91 -10.17
N LEU A 338 5.51 -1.86 -10.31
CA LEU A 338 5.75 -3.08 -11.08
C LEU A 338 5.65 -2.78 -12.58
N ASN A 339 6.71 -3.11 -13.32
CA ASN A 339 6.81 -2.86 -14.75
C ASN A 339 5.74 -3.59 -15.55
N GLN A 340 5.13 -2.84 -16.47
CA GLN A 340 3.97 -3.24 -17.27
C GLN A 340 4.18 -3.10 -18.78
N THR A 341 5.19 -2.35 -19.20
CA THR A 341 5.21 -1.76 -20.55
C THR A 341 6.54 -1.89 -21.28
N THR A 342 7.63 -2.20 -20.57
CA THR A 342 8.95 -2.32 -21.19
C THR A 342 9.36 -3.79 -21.33
N SER A 343 10.25 -4.06 -22.28
CA SER A 343 10.82 -5.40 -22.49
C SER A 343 11.74 -5.85 -21.34
N GLU A 344 12.11 -4.94 -20.43
CA GLU A 344 12.98 -5.22 -19.29
C GLU A 344 12.29 -6.09 -18.23
N GLY A 345 10.96 -6.28 -18.31
CA GLY A 345 10.24 -7.18 -17.41
C GLY A 345 10.45 -6.78 -15.94
N ARG A 346 10.82 -7.74 -15.10
CA ARG A 346 11.01 -7.51 -13.65
C ARG A 346 12.23 -6.63 -13.32
N ASP A 347 13.10 -6.40 -14.28
CA ASP A 347 14.35 -5.66 -14.07
C ASP A 347 14.09 -4.15 -14.00
N ALA A 348 12.91 -3.71 -14.45
CA ALA A 348 12.44 -2.34 -14.30
C ALA A 348 11.36 -2.19 -13.21
N ASP A 349 11.28 -3.13 -12.26
CA ASP A 349 10.46 -2.94 -11.08
C ASP A 349 11.16 -2.06 -10.05
N ASP A 350 10.37 -1.24 -9.37
CA ASP A 350 10.74 -0.74 -8.04
C ASP A 350 9.68 -1.21 -7.06
N ILE A 351 10.12 -1.87 -5.98
CA ILE A 351 9.23 -2.41 -4.96
C ILE A 351 9.89 -2.26 -3.59
N GLY A 352 9.14 -1.86 -2.58
CA GLY A 352 9.70 -1.74 -1.23
C GLY A 352 8.76 -1.08 -0.23
N VAL A 353 9.26 -0.89 0.98
CA VAL A 353 8.53 -0.27 2.11
C VAL A 353 9.20 1.04 2.48
N PHE A 354 8.43 1.99 3.00
CA PHE A 354 8.96 3.24 3.51
C PHE A 354 8.04 3.88 4.54
N ARG A 355 8.62 4.77 5.35
CA ARG A 355 7.89 5.78 6.12
C ARG A 355 8.48 7.16 5.87
N ILE A 356 7.63 8.16 5.91
CA ILE A 356 7.97 9.58 5.90
C ILE A 356 7.39 10.14 7.20
N LEU A 357 8.23 10.65 8.08
CA LEU A 357 7.81 11.13 9.41
C LEU A 357 8.52 12.43 9.76
N GLY A 358 7.83 13.42 10.32
CA GLY A 358 8.44 14.71 10.72
C GLY A 358 7.86 15.31 11.98
#